data_AF-A0A538T0C4-F1
#
_entry.id   AF-A0A538T0C4-F1
#
_cell.length_a   1.000
_cell.length_b   1.000
_cell.length_c   1.000
_cell.angle_alpha   90.00
_cell.angle_beta   90.00
_cell.angle_gamma   90.00
#
_symmetry.space_group_name_H-M   'P 1'
#
loop_
_entity.id
_entity.type
_entity.pdbx_description
1 polymer ?
#
loop_
_entity_poly.entity_id
_entity_poly.type
_entity_poly.pdbx_seq_one_letter_code
_entity_poly.pdbx_strand_id
1 'polypeptide(L)'
;MTDAPGPGKKSQAAAQTAGLDRSSIPTLLAMGDDRPGLGSEIAEAIAGAGINISFMVAQVVGRRYSAVFGFETEEEAQIATNLIKKASKPRRR
;
A
#
# COMPACT_ATOMS: atom_id res chain seq x y z
N MET A 1 -13.32 7.99 10.42
CA MET A 1 -13.32 8.65 9.10
C MET A 1 -12.22 9.69 9.11
N THR A 2 -11.07 9.34 8.53
CA THR A 2 -10.02 10.24 8.01
C THR A 2 -9.17 9.36 7.10
N ASP A 3 -9.57 9.31 5.83
CA ASP A 3 -8.70 8.89 4.74
C ASP A 3 -7.38 9.67 4.87
N ALA A 4 -6.22 9.02 4.88
CA ALA A 4 -5.05 9.72 4.38
C ALA A 4 -5.31 9.90 2.88
N PRO A 5 -5.48 11.13 2.38
CA PRO A 5 -5.72 11.31 0.97
C PRO A 5 -4.44 10.87 0.25
N GLY A 6 -4.58 9.96 -0.73
CA GLY A 6 -3.61 9.96 -1.82
C GLY A 6 -3.49 11.40 -2.34
N PRO A 7 -2.31 11.87 -2.78
CA PRO A 7 -2.08 13.29 -2.96
C PRO A 7 -3.14 13.87 -3.89
N GLY A 8 -4.05 14.68 -3.35
CA GLY A 8 -5.01 15.44 -4.15
C GLY A 8 -4.26 16.37 -5.11
N LYS A 9 -4.94 16.89 -6.14
CA LYS A 9 -4.34 17.79 -7.14
C LYS A 9 -3.49 18.91 -6.50
N LYS A 10 -3.92 19.43 -5.34
CA LYS A 10 -3.20 20.44 -4.55
C LYS A 10 -1.84 19.97 -4.03
N SER A 11 -1.76 18.78 -3.42
CA SER A 11 -0.48 18.24 -2.93
C SER A 11 0.46 17.86 -4.07
N GLN A 12 -0.06 17.43 -5.22
CA GLN A 12 0.77 17.17 -6.39
C GLN A 12 1.38 18.47 -6.95
N ALA A 13 0.58 19.53 -7.06
CA ALA A 13 1.07 20.84 -7.48
C ALA A 13 2.10 21.43 -6.49
N ALA A 14 1.87 21.26 -5.19
CA ALA A 14 2.81 21.68 -4.16
C ALA A 14 4.15 20.91 -4.25
N ALA A 15 4.10 19.59 -4.48
CA ALA A 15 5.29 18.77 -4.68
C ALA A 15 6.10 19.23 -5.90
N GLN A 16 5.44 19.49 -7.03
CA GLN A 16 6.08 20.02 -8.24
C GLN A 16 6.72 21.39 -7.99
N THR A 17 6.03 22.28 -7.27
CA THR A 17 6.57 23.61 -6.91
C THR A 17 7.80 23.48 -6.00
N ALA A 18 7.85 22.45 -5.15
CA ALA A 18 9.00 22.13 -4.31
C ALA A 18 10.13 21.39 -5.05
N GLY A 19 10.02 21.18 -6.37
CA GLY A 19 11.03 20.48 -7.17
C GLY A 19 11.00 18.96 -7.01
N LEU A 20 9.89 18.40 -6.56
CA LEU A 20 9.68 16.96 -6.45
C LEU A 20 8.91 16.43 -7.67
N ASP A 21 9.44 15.36 -8.25
CA ASP A 21 8.81 14.63 -9.35
C ASP A 21 8.12 13.35 -8.88
N ARG A 22 7.18 12.84 -9.70
CA ARG A 22 6.57 11.53 -9.43
C ARG A 22 7.61 10.43 -9.57
N SER A 23 7.57 9.49 -8.63
CA SER A 23 8.28 8.22 -8.76
C SER A 23 7.79 7.48 -10.01
N SER A 24 8.71 6.82 -10.71
CA SER A 24 8.39 5.87 -11.77
C SER A 24 7.94 4.50 -11.24
N ILE A 25 8.08 4.23 -9.93
CA ILE A 25 7.72 2.95 -9.32
C ILE A 25 6.23 2.94 -8.97
N PRO A 26 5.41 2.06 -9.59
CA PRO A 26 4.02 1.85 -9.21
C PRO A 26 3.91 1.53 -7.72
N THR A 27 3.11 2.31 -7.00
CA THR A 27 3.08 2.26 -5.53
C THR A 27 1.67 2.29 -4.98
N LEU A 28 1.42 1.42 -4.00
CA LEU A 28 0.17 1.37 -3.24
C LEU A 28 0.40 1.78 -1.79
N LEU A 29 -0.47 2.64 -1.28
CA LEU A 29 -0.59 2.93 0.15
C LEU A 29 -1.76 2.12 0.74
N ALA A 30 -1.45 1.16 1.61
CA ALA A 30 -2.43 0.40 2.36
C ALA A 30 -2.44 0.84 3.83
N MET A 31 -3.64 0.95 4.41
CA MET A 31 -3.83 1.33 5.80
C MET A 31 -4.98 0.53 6.41
N GLY A 32 -4.94 0.33 7.72
CA GLY A 32 -5.98 -0.37 8.45
C GLY A 32 -5.60 -0.63 9.90
N ASP A 33 -6.36 -1.50 10.56
CA ASP A 33 -6.02 -1.94 11.91
C ASP A 33 -4.86 -2.94 11.84
N ASP A 34 -3.88 -2.77 12.72
CA ASP A 34 -2.76 -3.70 12.83
C ASP A 34 -3.21 -4.97 13.57
N ARG A 35 -2.75 -6.13 13.08
CA ARG A 35 -3.04 -7.42 13.69
C ARG A 35 -1.89 -8.41 13.45
N PRO A 36 -1.65 -9.34 14.39
CA PRO A 36 -0.68 -10.40 14.20
C PRO A 36 -0.92 -11.15 12.88
N GLY A 37 0.16 -11.41 12.14
CA GLY A 37 0.13 -12.15 10.88
C GLY A 37 -0.28 -11.34 9.64
N LEU A 38 -0.75 -10.10 9.77
CA LEU A 38 -1.25 -9.31 8.63
C LEU A 38 -0.24 -9.18 7.48
N GLY A 39 1.02 -8.85 7.80
CA GLY A 39 2.07 -8.73 6.79
C GLY A 39 2.35 -10.05 6.07
N SER A 40 2.35 -11.17 6.81
CA SER A 40 2.51 -12.52 6.22
C SER A 40 1.36 -12.83 5.27
N GLU A 41 0.12 -12.62 5.70
CA GLU A 41 -1.06 -12.91 4.88
C GLU A 41 -1.11 -12.06 3.60
N ILE A 42 -0.70 -10.78 3.68
CA ILE A 42 -0.57 -9.92 2.51
C ILE A 42 0.53 -10.44 1.58
N ALA A 43 1.73 -10.73 2.11
CA ALA A 43 2.86 -11.20 1.33
C ALA A 43 2.56 -12.56 0.67
N GLU A 44 1.94 -13.49 1.39
CA GLU A 44 1.50 -14.78 0.86
C GLU A 44 0.47 -14.63 -0.26
N ALA A 45 -0.50 -13.72 -0.12
CA ALA A 45 -1.49 -13.48 -1.17
C ALA A 45 -0.85 -12.92 -2.45
N ILE A 46 0.09 -11.97 -2.30
CA ILE A 46 0.83 -11.38 -3.42
C ILE A 46 1.74 -12.43 -4.08
N ALA A 47 2.51 -13.18 -3.29
CA ALA A 47 3.39 -14.23 -3.79
C ALA A 47 2.60 -15.37 -4.46
N GLY A 48 1.42 -15.73 -3.94
CA GLY A 48 0.53 -16.71 -4.56
C GLY A 48 -0.02 -16.29 -5.93
N ALA A 49 0.02 -15.00 -6.26
CA ALA A 49 -0.28 -14.47 -7.59
C ALA A 49 0.97 -14.36 -8.50
N GLY A 50 2.16 -14.75 -8.01
CA GLY A 50 3.41 -14.66 -8.74
C GLY A 50 3.98 -13.24 -8.84
N ILE A 51 3.52 -12.31 -8.01
CA ILE A 51 3.91 -10.90 -8.07
C ILE A 51 5.07 -10.63 -7.09
N ASN A 52 6.09 -9.90 -7.55
CA ASN A 52 7.20 -9.45 -6.70
C ASN A 52 6.89 -8.11 -6.02
N ILE A 53 7.37 -7.95 -4.78
CA ILE A 53 7.33 -6.66 -4.07
C ILE A 53 8.72 -6.03 -4.20
N SER A 54 8.83 -4.97 -5.01
CA SER A 54 10.10 -4.28 -5.28
C SER A 54 10.65 -3.59 -4.03
N PHE A 55 9.76 -3.01 -3.23
CA PHE A 55 10.08 -2.51 -1.90
C PHE A 55 8.84 -2.47 -1.01
N MET A 56 9.05 -2.49 0.31
CA MET A 56 7.99 -2.26 1.28
C MET A 56 8.48 -1.36 2.41
N VAL A 57 7.67 -0.38 2.80
CA VAL A 57 7.84 0.38 4.04
C VAL A 57 6.57 0.23 4.84
N ALA A 58 6.65 -0.39 6.03
CA ALA A 58 5.51 -0.57 6.91
C ALA A 58 5.80 0.04 8.28
N GLN A 59 4.80 0.69 8.85
CA GLN A 59 4.86 1.32 10.16
C GLN A 59 3.54 1.12 10.90
N VAL A 60 3.63 1.03 12.22
CA VAL A 60 2.46 0.96 13.11
C VAL A 60 2.42 2.24 13.94
N VAL A 61 1.27 2.90 13.94
CA VAL A 61 0.98 4.09 14.75
C VAL A 61 -0.26 3.80 15.60
N GLY A 62 -0.04 3.62 16.90
CA GLY A 62 -1.08 3.19 17.82
C GLY A 62 -1.57 1.78 17.47
N ARG A 63 -2.85 1.65 17.10
CA ARG A 63 -3.48 0.37 16.71
C ARG A 63 -3.61 0.17 15.20
N ARG A 64 -3.04 1.07 14.41
CA ARG A 64 -3.20 1.11 12.96
C ARG A 64 -1.86 0.96 12.27
N TYR A 65 -1.87 0.37 11.08
CA TYR A 65 -0.72 0.31 10.20
C TYR A 65 -0.87 1.26 9.01
N SER A 66 0.27 1.66 8.47
CA SER A 66 0.42 2.27 7.16
C SER A 66 1.56 1.54 6.45
N ALA A 67 1.31 1.04 5.24
CA ALA A 67 2.28 0.31 4.45
C ALA A 67 2.30 0.80 3.00
N VAL A 68 3.48 1.14 2.52
CA VAL A 68 3.74 1.45 1.10
C VAL A 68 4.36 0.22 0.46
N PHE A 69 3.76 -0.24 -0.64
CA PHE A 69 4.23 -1.35 -1.46
C PHE A 69 4.61 -0.82 -2.84
N GLY A 70 5.84 -1.09 -3.28
CA GLY A 70 6.29 -0.84 -4.64
C GLY A 70 6.23 -2.10 -5.49
N PHE A 71 5.81 -1.97 -6.75
CA PHE A 71 5.69 -3.05 -7.73
C PHE A 71 6.54 -2.74 -8.97
N GLU A 72 6.74 -3.75 -9.82
CA GLU A 72 7.49 -3.57 -11.06
C GLU A 72 6.63 -2.91 -12.14
N THR A 73 5.34 -3.28 -12.20
CA THR A 73 4.38 -2.79 -13.20
C THR A 73 3.10 -2.24 -12.58
N GLU A 74 2.39 -1.41 -13.35
CA GLU A 74 1.09 -0.85 -12.93
C GLU A 74 0.02 -1.96 -12.88
N GLU A 75 0.10 -2.92 -13.79
CA GLU A 75 -0.77 -4.08 -13.85
C GLU A 75 -0.67 -4.92 -12.56
N GLU A 76 0.55 -5.18 -12.08
CA GLU A 76 0.79 -5.88 -10.82
C GLU A 76 0.26 -5.09 -9.62
N ALA A 77 0.50 -3.78 -9.58
CA ALA A 77 -0.07 -2.93 -8.53
C ALA A 77 -1.60 -2.97 -8.52
N GLN A 78 -2.23 -3.01 -9.70
CA GLN A 78 -3.68 -3.10 -9.82
C GLN A 78 -4.22 -4.45 -9.33
N ILE A 79 -3.53 -5.56 -9.62
CA ILE A 79 -3.89 -6.89 -9.09
C ILE A 79 -3.67 -6.93 -7.57
N ALA A 80 -2.52 -6.46 -7.10
CA ALA A 80 -2.14 -6.44 -5.69
C ALA A 80 -3.13 -5.63 -4.83
N THR A 81 -3.73 -4.56 -5.37
CA THR A 81 -4.79 -3.80 -4.69
C THR A 81 -5.92 -4.70 -4.19
N ASN A 82 -6.37 -5.66 -5.00
CA ASN A 82 -7.47 -6.56 -4.63
C ASN A 82 -7.01 -7.62 -3.63
N LEU A 83 -5.78 -8.11 -3.77
CA LEU A 83 -5.17 -9.09 -2.87
C LEU A 83 -4.99 -8.50 -1.47
N ILE A 84 -4.40 -7.31 -1.38
CA ILE A 84 -4.20 -6.55 -0.13
C ILE A 84 -5.55 -6.31 0.55
N LYS A 85 -6.56 -5.82 -0.18
CA LYS A 85 -7.91 -5.59 0.37
C LYS A 85 -8.55 -6.86 0.92
N LYS A 86 -8.32 -8.01 0.30
CA LYS A 86 -8.86 -9.30 0.75
C LYS A 86 -8.15 -9.78 2.00
N ALA A 87 -6.81 -9.75 2.01
CA ALA A 87 -5.98 -10.16 3.14
C ALA A 87 -6.16 -9.24 4.35
N SER A 88 -6.42 -7.95 4.13
CA SER A 88 -6.58 -6.97 5.22
C SER A 88 -7.95 -7.01 5.91
N LYS A 89 -8.89 -7.87 5.47
CA LYS A 89 -10.19 -8.00 6.13
C LYS A 89 -10.02 -8.58 7.54
N PRO A 90 -10.78 -8.10 8.55
CA PRO A 90 -10.79 -8.72 9.86
C PRO A 90 -11.22 -10.19 9.75
N ARG A 91 -10.47 -11.12 10.37
CA ARG A 91 -10.95 -12.48 10.54
C ARG A 91 -12.18 -12.45 11.46
N ARG A 92 -13.29 -13.03 10.98
CA ARG A 92 -14.35 -13.48 11.88
C ARG A 92 -13.74 -14.57 12.76
N ARG A 93 -13.75 -14.33 14.07
CA ARG A 93 -13.49 -15.36 15.08
C ARG A 93 -14.67 -16.31 15.15
#